data_AF-U4URQ8-F1
#
_entry.id   AF-U4URQ8-F1
#
_cell.length_a   1.000
_cell.length_b   1.000
_cell.length_c   1.000
_cell.angle_alpha   90.00
_cell.angle_beta   90.00
_cell.angle_gamma   90.00
#
_symmetry.space_group_name_H-M   'P 1'
#
loop_
_entity.id
_entity.type
_entity.pdbx_description
1 polymer ?
#
loop_
_entity_poly.entity_id
_entity_poly.type
_entity_poly.pdbx_seq_one_letter_code
_entity_poly.pdbx_strand_id
1 'polypeptide(L)'
;MVTAGQSHAVKFSPEDVAKATVTALQRTVPAAVPGITFLSGGQSEEEASVNLNAINQYQGKKPWALTFSYGRALQASVLRAWGGKDEQVKQGQDELLKRAKANSEASLGKYQAGSAQGKAGDAGLFVQNHAY
;
A
#
# COMPACT_ATOMS: atom_id res chain seq x y z
N MET A 1 2.90 -5.24 6.29
CA MET A 1 4.26 -5.38 5.72
C MET A 1 5.27 -5.35 6.86
N VAL A 2 6.49 -5.87 6.65
CA VAL A 2 7.57 -5.75 7.63
C VAL A 2 8.33 -4.47 7.35
N THR A 3 8.15 -3.46 8.20
CA THR A 3 8.77 -2.13 8.08
C THR A 3 9.47 -1.76 9.37
N ALA A 4 10.35 -0.76 9.32
CA ALA A 4 10.84 -0.14 10.55
C ALA A 4 9.69 0.50 11.33
N GLY A 5 9.87 0.63 12.65
CA GLY A 5 8.96 1.39 13.49
C GLY A 5 8.88 2.85 13.03
N GLN A 6 7.73 3.49 13.21
CA GLN A 6 7.50 4.81 12.64
C GLN A 6 8.44 5.89 13.17
N SER A 7 8.78 5.84 14.45
CA SER A 7 9.73 6.74 15.12
C SER A 7 11.19 6.30 14.94
N HIS A 8 11.45 5.25 14.16
CA HIS A 8 12.82 4.82 13.89
C HIS A 8 13.53 5.84 13.00
N ALA A 9 14.76 6.20 13.38
CA ALA A 9 15.54 7.24 12.70
C ALA A 9 15.95 6.84 11.28
N VAL A 10 16.23 5.56 11.06
CA VAL A 10 16.65 5.04 9.76
C VAL A 10 15.42 4.73 8.90
N LYS A 11 15.40 5.28 7.69
CA LYS A 11 14.44 4.89 6.65
C LYS A 11 15.07 3.81 5.78
N PHE A 12 14.26 2.86 5.36
CA PHE A 12 14.67 1.71 4.55
C PHE A 12 14.04 1.81 3.17
N SER A 13 14.70 1.20 2.19
CA SER A 13 14.20 1.17 0.82
C SER A 13 12.97 0.26 0.69
N PRO A 14 12.12 0.44 -0.33
CA PRO A 14 11.07 -0.52 -0.66
C PRO A 14 11.60 -1.94 -0.87
N GLU A 15 12.81 -2.09 -1.40
CA GLU A 15 13.49 -3.37 -1.60
C GLU A 15 13.86 -4.05 -0.27
N ASP A 16 14.27 -3.27 0.74
CA ASP A 16 14.53 -3.78 2.09
C ASP A 16 13.23 -4.26 2.74
N VAL A 17 12.15 -3.48 2.63
CA VAL A 17 10.80 -3.84 3.10
C VAL A 17 10.32 -5.11 2.40
N ALA A 18 10.53 -5.21 1.08
CA ALA A 18 10.17 -6.38 0.29
C ALA A 18 10.92 -7.63 0.74
N LYS A 19 12.24 -7.54 0.87
CA LYS A 19 13.09 -8.64 1.35
C LYS A 19 12.68 -9.10 2.74
N ALA A 20 12.52 -8.18 3.68
CA ALA A 20 12.13 -8.50 5.05
C ALA A 20 10.73 -9.15 5.10
N THR A 21 9.77 -8.59 4.35
CA THR A 21 8.40 -9.10 4.28
C THR A 21 8.35 -10.50 3.69
N VAL A 22 8.91 -10.72 2.50
CA VAL A 22 8.89 -12.03 1.84
C VAL A 22 9.63 -13.08 2.67
N THR A 23 10.76 -12.73 3.28
CA THR A 23 11.51 -13.64 4.16
C THR A 23 10.67 -14.07 5.36
N ALA A 24 9.96 -13.14 6.00
CA ALA A 24 9.11 -13.46 7.15
C ALA A 24 7.96 -14.41 6.73
N LEU A 25 7.30 -14.13 5.61
CA LEU A 25 6.22 -14.96 5.08
C LEU A 25 6.71 -16.37 4.71
N GLN A 26 7.85 -16.48 4.03
CA GLN A 26 8.47 -17.77 3.69
C GLN A 26 8.79 -18.65 4.90
N ARG A 27 9.08 -18.03 6.06
CA ARG A 27 9.41 -18.75 7.29
C ARG A 27 8.18 -19.19 8.09
N THR A 28 6.99 -18.69 7.76
CA THR A 28 5.83 -18.78 8.67
C THR A 28 4.52 -19.17 8.01
N VAL A 29 4.31 -18.84 6.74
CA VAL A 29 3.05 -19.10 6.04
C VAL A 29 3.16 -20.40 5.23
N PRO A 30 2.25 -21.37 5.38
CA PRO A 30 2.21 -22.55 4.51
C PRO A 30 1.79 -22.21 3.08
N ALA A 31 2.30 -22.95 2.09
CA ALA A 31 1.96 -22.75 0.68
C ALA A 31 0.47 -23.04 0.34
N ALA A 32 -0.26 -23.72 1.22
CA ALA A 32 -1.69 -23.98 1.04
C ALA A 32 -2.57 -22.73 1.22
N VAL A 33 -2.04 -21.66 1.83
CA VAL A 33 -2.74 -20.37 1.87
C VAL A 33 -2.84 -19.82 0.44
N PRO A 34 -4.00 -19.35 -0.03
CA PRO A 34 -4.13 -18.91 -1.42
C PRO A 34 -3.56 -17.50 -1.65
N GLY A 35 -3.56 -16.64 -0.63
CA GLY A 35 -3.14 -15.26 -0.76
C GLY A 35 -2.97 -14.54 0.57
N ILE A 36 -2.24 -13.43 0.51
CA ILE A 36 -1.97 -12.52 1.63
C ILE A 36 -2.36 -11.12 1.19
N THR A 37 -3.32 -10.54 1.90
CA THR A 37 -3.81 -9.18 1.66
C THR A 37 -3.21 -8.25 2.72
N PHE A 38 -2.24 -7.43 2.34
CA PHE A 38 -1.56 -6.54 3.28
C PHE A 38 -2.48 -5.39 3.72
N LEU A 39 -2.44 -5.05 5.01
CA LEU A 39 -2.91 -3.76 5.51
C LEU A 39 -1.89 -2.67 5.19
N SER A 40 -2.36 -1.44 4.94
CA SER A 40 -1.49 -0.29 4.68
C SER A 40 -0.89 0.30 5.96
N GLY A 41 -1.56 0.14 7.11
CA GLY A 41 -1.15 0.76 8.37
C GLY A 41 -1.15 2.29 8.26
N GLY A 42 -0.09 2.93 8.75
CA GLY A 42 0.12 4.38 8.70
C GLY A 42 0.89 4.89 7.48
N GLN A 43 1.21 4.02 6.52
CA GLN A 43 1.89 4.40 5.27
C GLN A 43 1.04 5.40 4.49
N SER A 44 1.70 6.27 3.72
CA SER A 44 1.00 7.10 2.73
C SER A 44 0.38 6.24 1.61
N GLU A 45 -0.47 6.83 0.78
CA GLU A 45 -1.07 6.12 -0.36
C GLU A 45 0.00 5.64 -1.35
N GLU A 46 1.01 6.48 -1.59
CA GLU A 46 2.09 6.17 -2.51
C GLU A 46 3.06 5.14 -1.92
N GLU A 47 3.47 5.31 -0.66
CA GLU A 47 4.37 4.37 0.02
C GLU A 47 3.78 2.95 0.06
N ALA A 48 2.48 2.82 0.35
CA ALA A 48 1.81 1.52 0.37
C ALA A 48 1.77 0.85 -1.02
N SER A 49 1.67 1.63 -2.10
CA SER A 49 1.68 1.14 -3.49
C SER A 49 3.10 0.71 -3.89
N VAL A 50 4.10 1.55 -3.59
CA VAL A 50 5.52 1.30 -3.90
C VAL A 50 6.04 0.07 -3.14
N ASN A 51 5.74 -0.06 -1.84
CA ASN A 51 6.15 -1.22 -1.05
C ASN A 51 5.49 -2.52 -1.53
N LEU A 52 4.19 -2.49 -1.87
CA LEU A 52 3.51 -3.65 -2.46
C LEU A 52 4.13 -4.06 -3.80
N ASN A 53 4.48 -3.07 -4.63
CA ASN A 53 5.13 -3.31 -5.91
C ASN A 53 6.49 -3.99 -5.72
N ALA A 54 7.33 -3.46 -4.82
CA ALA A 54 8.63 -4.04 -4.50
C ALA A 54 8.50 -5.48 -3.96
N ILE A 55 7.51 -5.76 -3.11
CA ILE A 55 7.21 -7.12 -2.62
C ILE A 55 6.93 -8.08 -3.78
N ASN A 56 6.16 -7.64 -4.79
CA ASN A 56 5.84 -8.47 -5.94
C ASN A 56 7.02 -8.61 -6.93
N GLN A 57 7.87 -7.59 -7.04
CA GLN A 57 9.10 -7.63 -7.85
C GLN A 57 10.26 -8.40 -7.20
N TYR A 58 10.22 -8.62 -5.89
CA TYR A 58 11.28 -9.30 -5.15
C TYR A 58 11.55 -10.70 -5.71
N GLN A 59 12.81 -11.01 -5.99
CA GLN A 59 13.21 -12.29 -6.56
C GLN A 59 13.23 -13.38 -5.48
N GLY A 60 12.29 -14.33 -5.57
CA GLY A 60 12.14 -15.41 -4.61
C GLY A 60 10.80 -16.15 -4.72
N LYS A 61 10.72 -17.33 -4.09
CA LYS A 61 9.50 -18.15 -4.05
C LYS A 61 8.40 -17.44 -3.27
N LYS A 62 7.26 -17.18 -3.92
CA LYS A 62 6.08 -16.55 -3.31
C LYS A 62 4.87 -17.37 -3.76
N PRO A 63 4.58 -18.53 -3.13
CA PRO A 63 3.49 -19.42 -3.54
C PRO A 63 2.08 -18.88 -3.21
N TRP A 64 1.99 -17.62 -2.75
CA TRP A 64 0.75 -16.92 -2.42
C TRP A 64 0.54 -15.77 -3.40
N ALA A 65 -0.71 -15.44 -3.71
CA ALA A 65 -1.01 -14.11 -4.22
C ALA A 65 -0.66 -13.05 -3.15
N LEU A 66 0.08 -12.00 -3.52
CA LEU A 66 0.46 -10.92 -2.62
C LEU A 66 -0.22 -9.63 -3.06
N THR A 67 -1.26 -9.24 -2.35
CA THR A 67 -2.14 -8.13 -2.73
C THR A 67 -2.48 -7.22 -1.55
N PHE A 68 -3.39 -6.28 -1.74
CA PHE A 68 -3.75 -5.25 -0.76
C PHE A 68 -5.14 -5.47 -0.16
N SER A 69 -5.29 -5.05 1.10
CA SER A 69 -6.55 -4.78 1.78
C SER A 69 -6.40 -3.43 2.49
N TYR A 70 -6.55 -2.35 1.73
CA TYR A 70 -6.23 -0.99 2.19
C TYR A 70 -7.50 -0.19 2.51
N GLY A 71 -7.49 0.48 3.65
CA GLY A 71 -8.42 1.54 4.00
C GLY A 71 -7.85 2.90 3.60
N ARG A 72 -7.10 3.52 4.53
CA ARG A 72 -6.53 4.88 4.35
C ARG A 72 -5.73 5.04 3.05
N ALA A 73 -4.87 4.08 2.69
CA ALA A 73 -4.07 4.16 1.46
C ALA A 73 -4.88 4.09 0.15
N LEU A 74 -6.18 3.78 0.22
CA LEU A 74 -7.11 3.75 -0.90
C LEU A 74 -8.07 4.95 -0.91
N GLN A 75 -8.26 5.61 0.25
CA GLN A 75 -9.37 6.54 0.48
C GLN A 75 -8.93 7.95 0.90
N ALA A 76 -7.66 8.18 1.26
CA ALA A 76 -7.24 9.50 1.76
C ALA A 76 -7.42 10.60 0.70
N SER A 77 -7.01 10.36 -0.55
CA SER A 77 -7.25 11.29 -1.66
C SER A 77 -8.73 11.38 -2.02
N VAL A 78 -9.48 10.27 -1.91
CA VAL A 78 -10.93 10.20 -2.19
C VAL A 78 -11.69 11.14 -1.27
N LEU A 79 -11.49 10.99 0.05
CA LEU A 79 -12.17 11.79 1.07
C LEU A 79 -11.80 13.28 0.93
N ARG A 80 -10.54 13.58 0.61
CA ARG A 80 -10.08 14.96 0.39
C ARG A 80 -10.67 15.57 -0.88
N ALA A 81 -10.81 14.79 -1.95
CA ALA A 81 -11.38 15.27 -3.21
C ALA A 81 -12.90 15.44 -3.14
N TRP A 82 -13.59 14.55 -2.43
CA TRP A 82 -15.03 14.62 -2.21
C TRP A 82 -15.42 15.74 -1.25
N GLY A 83 -14.68 15.91 -0.15
CA GLY A 83 -14.93 16.98 0.82
C GLY A 83 -16.33 16.98 1.45
N GLY A 84 -17.10 15.89 1.33
CA GLY A 84 -18.48 15.79 1.81
C GLY A 84 -19.51 16.55 0.95
N LYS A 85 -19.16 16.95 -0.28
CA LYS A 85 -20.03 17.74 -1.16
C LYS A 85 -20.56 16.91 -2.31
N ASP A 86 -21.88 16.97 -2.56
CA ASP A 86 -22.54 16.18 -3.60
C ASP A 86 -22.01 16.50 -4.99
N GLU A 87 -21.64 17.76 -5.25
CA GLU A 87 -21.08 18.19 -6.53
C GLU A 87 -19.65 17.65 -6.77
N GLN A 88 -18.99 17.14 -5.73
CA GLN A 88 -17.62 16.63 -5.77
C GLN A 88 -17.53 15.10 -5.73
N VAL A 89 -18.66 14.38 -5.75
CA VAL A 89 -18.70 12.90 -5.76
C VAL A 89 -17.85 12.33 -6.90
N LYS A 90 -17.96 12.90 -8.10
CA LYS A 90 -17.19 12.45 -9.26
C LYS A 90 -15.68 12.61 -9.05
N GLN A 91 -15.24 13.70 -8.43
CA GLN A 91 -13.83 13.93 -8.11
C GLN A 91 -13.31 12.87 -7.12
N GLY A 92 -14.10 12.52 -6.10
CA GLY A 92 -13.77 11.43 -5.19
C GLY A 92 -13.64 10.08 -5.89
N GLN A 93 -14.59 9.74 -6.76
CA GLN A 93 -14.56 8.49 -7.55
C GLN A 93 -13.34 8.42 -8.48
N ASP A 94 -12.96 9.54 -9.10
CA ASP A 94 -11.79 9.59 -9.97
C ASP A 94 -10.49 9.36 -9.19
N GLU A 95 -10.37 9.89 -7.97
CA GLU A 95 -9.24 9.57 -7.07
C GLU A 95 -9.24 8.09 -6.64
N LEU A 96 -10.42 7.51 -6.39
CA LEU A 96 -10.54 6.10 -6.03
C LEU A 96 -10.03 5.20 -7.16
N LEU A 97 -10.41 5.50 -8.41
CA LEU A 97 -9.96 4.74 -9.57
C LEU A 97 -8.45 4.83 -9.77
N LYS A 98 -7.85 6.01 -9.56
CA LYS A 98 -6.39 6.16 -9.60
C LYS A 98 -5.70 5.26 -8.59
N ARG A 99 -6.15 5.28 -7.32
CA ARG A 99 -5.57 4.44 -6.25
C ARG A 99 -5.83 2.96 -6.47
N ALA A 100 -7.02 2.58 -6.92
CA ALA A 100 -7.34 1.18 -7.23
C ALA A 100 -6.46 0.65 -8.36
N LYS A 101 -6.25 1.44 -9.43
CA LYS A 101 -5.38 1.07 -10.54
C LYS A 101 -3.92 0.93 -10.10
N ALA A 102 -3.39 1.91 -9.36
CA ALA A 102 -2.02 1.86 -8.84
C ALA A 102 -1.76 0.60 -8.01
N ASN A 103 -2.66 0.29 -7.07
CA ASN A 103 -2.52 -0.89 -6.22
C ASN A 103 -2.75 -2.21 -6.99
N SER A 104 -3.61 -2.21 -8.02
CA SER A 104 -3.76 -3.34 -8.93
C SER A 104 -2.46 -3.61 -9.70
N GLU A 105 -1.81 -2.58 -10.24
CA GLU A 105 -0.52 -2.71 -10.93
C GLU A 105 0.60 -3.14 -9.97
N ALA A 106 0.57 -2.63 -8.73
CA ALA A 106 1.54 -2.99 -7.69
C ALA A 106 1.41 -4.46 -7.29
N SER A 107 0.20 -5.01 -7.24
CA SER A 107 -0.03 -6.44 -7.01
C SER A 107 0.54 -7.35 -8.11
N LEU A 108 0.81 -6.78 -9.29
CA LEU A 108 1.45 -7.46 -10.42
C LEU A 108 2.96 -7.16 -10.51
N GLY A 109 3.51 -6.33 -9.63
CA GLY A 109 4.89 -5.85 -9.72
C GLY A 109 5.15 -4.93 -10.92
N LYS A 110 4.11 -4.22 -11.40
CA LYS A 110 4.16 -3.37 -12.60
C LYS A 110 3.90 -1.90 -12.32
N TYR A 111 3.71 -1.51 -11.07
CA TYR A 111 3.47 -0.13 -10.72
C TYR A 111 4.76 0.69 -10.85
N GLN A 112 4.63 1.86 -11.47
CA GLN A 112 5.72 2.84 -11.57
C GLN A 112 5.51 3.92 -10.49
N ALA A 113 6.49 4.09 -9.61
CA ALA A 113 6.43 5.10 -8.55
C ALA A 113 6.16 6.50 -9.12
N GLY A 114 5.24 7.23 -8.49
CA GLY A 114 4.80 8.56 -8.89
C GLY A 114 3.87 8.61 -10.11
N SER A 115 3.59 7.48 -10.78
CA SER A 115 2.71 7.43 -11.96
C SER A 115 1.25 7.71 -11.61
N ALA A 116 0.86 7.44 -10.38
CA ALA A 116 -0.44 7.81 -9.87
C ALA A 116 -0.25 8.94 -8.85
N GLN A 117 -0.69 10.15 -9.20
CA GLN A 117 -0.74 11.28 -8.27
C GLN A 117 -2.13 11.38 -7.64
N GLY A 118 -2.18 11.60 -6.34
CA GLY A 118 -3.43 11.80 -5.60
C GLY A 118 -3.39 13.08 -4.78
N LYS A 119 -4.56 13.64 -4.46
CA LYS A 119 -4.66 14.85 -3.62
C LYS A 119 -4.02 14.69 -2.22
N ALA A 120 -3.74 13.46 -1.80
CA ALA A 120 -3.13 13.10 -0.52
C ALA A 120 -1.91 12.17 -0.63
N GLY A 121 -1.33 11.98 -1.82
CA GLY A 121 -0.38 10.90 -2.11
C GLY A 121 0.80 10.77 -1.14
N ASP A 122 1.41 11.89 -0.75
CA ASP A 122 2.62 11.91 0.09
C ASP A 122 2.33 12.19 1.58
N ALA A 123 1.07 12.46 1.94
CA ALA A 123 0.74 12.74 3.33
C ALA A 123 0.81 11.44 4.14
N GLY A 124 1.65 11.40 5.17
CA GLY A 124 1.66 10.30 6.13
C GLY A 124 0.28 10.14 6.75
N LEU A 125 -0.26 8.92 6.72
CA LEU A 125 -1.65 8.64 7.13
C LEU A 125 -1.75 8.12 8.56
N PHE A 126 -0.63 8.09 9.28
CA PHE A 126 -0.60 7.66 10.67
C PHE A 126 -1.34 8.60 11.60
N VAL A 127 -2.00 7.99 12.59
CA VAL A 127 -2.63 8.67 13.71
C VAL A 127 -2.16 7.93 14.96
N GLN A 128 -1.52 8.65 15.89
CA GLN A 128 -1.05 8.07 17.14
C GLN A 128 -2.23 7.53 17.96
N ASN A 129 -2.10 6.33 18.51
CA ASN A 129 -3.13 5.66 19.32
C ASN A 129 -4.45 5.40 18.58
N HIS A 130 -4.43 5.23 17.25
CA HIS A 130 -5.62 4.86 16.51
C HIS A 130 -6.08 3.44 16.86
N ALA A 131 -7.30 3.29 17.38
CA ALA A 131 -7.98 2.02 17.56
C ALA A 131 -8.72 1.62 16.28
N TYR A 132 -8.57 0.35 15.87
CA TYR A 132 -9.26 -0.26 14.72
C TYR A 132 -10.57 -0.91 15.15
#